data_AF-A0A1Y6EKL0-F1
#
_entry.id   AF-A0A1Y6EKL0-F1
#
_cell.length_a   1.000
_cell.length_b   1.000
_cell.length_c   1.000
_cell.angle_alpha   90.00
_cell.angle_beta   90.00
_cell.angle_gamma   90.00
#
_symmetry.space_group_name_H-M   'P 1'
#
loop_
_entity.id
_entity.type
_entity.pdbx_description
1 polymer ?
#
loop_
_entity_poly.entity_id
_entity_poly.type
_entity_poly.pdbx_seq_one_letter_code
_entity_poly.pdbx_strand_id
1 'polypeptide(L)' 'MPHMTQRNRKLIGAFLLVGSIVLWSVMATWIYLKLPQGLPGLVLILFFIVAGMGWTLPAMPLIKWMARPDPSAPGR' A
#
# COMPACT_ATOMS: atom_id res chain seq x y z
N MET A 1 -22.87 19.03 1.13
CA MET A 1 -21.67 18.47 0.44
C MET A 1 -22.05 17.07 -0.03
N PRO A 2 -21.83 16.68 -1.29
CA PRO A 2 -22.15 15.32 -1.71
C PRO A 2 -21.36 14.35 -0.83
N HIS A 3 -22.06 13.56 -0.02
CA HIS A 3 -21.42 12.52 0.78
C HIS A 3 -20.83 11.50 -0.18
N MET A 4 -19.51 11.32 -0.15
CA MET A 4 -18.87 10.24 -0.91
C MET A 4 -19.42 8.91 -0.42
N THR A 5 -20.16 8.21 -1.27
CA THR A 5 -20.68 6.88 -0.96
C THR A 5 -19.53 5.88 -0.82
N GLN A 6 -19.77 4.80 -0.07
CA GLN A 6 -18.80 3.73 0.13
C GLN A 6 -18.32 3.13 -1.19
N ARG A 7 -19.19 3.04 -2.20
CA ARG A 7 -18.83 2.55 -3.54
C ARG A 7 -17.81 3.44 -4.23
N ASN A 8 -17.96 4.77 -4.13
CA ASN A 8 -17.01 5.72 -4.72
C ASN A 8 -15.66 5.68 -3.98
N ARG A 9 -15.67 5.54 -2.64
CA ARG A 9 -14.43 5.35 -1.86
C ARG A 9 -13.67 4.08 -2.27
N LYS A 10 -14.38 2.97 -2.54
CA LYS A 10 -13.76 1.73 -3.03
C LYS A 10 -13.13 1.89 -4.42
N LEU A 11 -13.80 2.60 -5.34
CA LEU A 11 -13.24 2.85 -6.68
C LEU A 11 -11.96 3.69 -6.61
N ILE A 12 -12.01 4.83 -5.91
CA ILE A 12 -10.84 5.70 -5.74
C ILE A 12 -9.74 4.99 -4.97
N GLY A 13 -10.10 4.31 -3.89
CA GLY A 13 -9.14 3.61 -3.06
C GLY A 13 -8.48 2.42 -3.77
N ALA A 14 -9.12 1.78 -4.74
CA ALA A 14 -8.48 0.78 -5.58
C ALA A 14 -7.33 1.39 -6.40
N PHE A 15 -7.55 2.54 -7.05
CA PHE A 15 -6.49 3.25 -7.77
C PHE A 15 -5.39 3.75 -6.83
N LEU A 16 -5.75 4.27 -5.65
CA LEU A 16 -4.78 4.70 -4.64
C LEU A 16 -3.95 3.52 -4.12
N LEU A 17 -4.54 2.33 -3.94
CA LEU A 17 -3.81 1.13 -3.56
C LEU A 17 -2.80 0.71 -4.62
N VAL A 18 -3.22 0.66 -5.89
CA VAL A 18 -2.30 0.35 -7.00
C VAL A 18 -1.18 1.39 -7.06
N GLY A 19 -1.53 2.68 -7.00
CA GLY A 19 -0.53 3.77 -6.95
C GLY A 19 0.42 3.65 -5.77
N SER A 20 -0.07 3.26 -4.59
CA SER A 20 0.75 3.01 -3.41
C SER A 20 1.73 1.85 -3.62
N ILE A 21 1.29 0.75 -4.24
CA ILE A 21 2.15 -0.40 -4.54
C ILE A 21 3.23 -0.01 -5.55
N VAL A 22 2.87 0.75 -6.58
CA VAL A 22 3.81 1.26 -7.58
C VAL A 22 4.85 2.17 -6.92
N LEU A 23 4.42 3.14 -6.12
CA LEU A 23 5.31 4.05 -5.42
C LEU A 23 6.28 3.30 -4.51
N TRP A 24 5.77 2.33 -3.74
CA TRP A 24 6.60 1.48 -2.88
C TRP A 24 7.62 0.66 -3.68
N SER A 25 7.20 0.04 -4.78
CA SER A 25 8.07 -0.75 -5.66
C SER A 25 9.19 0.09 -6.27
N VAL A 26 8.87 1.33 -6.68
CA VAL A 26 9.87 2.28 -7.18
C VAL A 26 10.85 2.67 -6.08
N MET A 27 10.38 2.98 -4.87
CA MET A 27 11.25 3.29 -3.74
C MET A 27 12.17 2.12 -3.37
N ALA A 28 11.62 0.90 -3.28
CA ALA A 28 12.40 -0.30 -2.98
C ALA A 28 13.47 -0.54 -4.06
N THR A 29 13.10 -0.44 -5.33
CA THR A 29 14.05 -0.57 -6.45
C THR A 29 15.13 0.51 -6.38
N TRP A 30 14.76 1.76 -6.09
CA TRP A 30 15.71 2.85 -5.96
C TRP A 30 16.72 2.60 -4.83
N ILE A 31 16.27 2.10 -3.68
CA ILE A 31 17.14 1.71 -2.56
C ILE A 31 18.05 0.56 -2.98
N TYR A 32 17.51 -0.47 -3.63
CA TYR A 32 18.27 -1.62 -4.12
C TYR A 32 19.41 -1.20 -5.06
N LEU A 33 19.14 -0.28 -5.98
CA LEU A 33 20.16 0.24 -6.92
C LEU A 33 21.28 1.04 -6.23
N LYS A 34 21.08 1.47 -4.99
CA LYS A 34 22.10 2.17 -4.18
C LYS A 34 22.88 1.24 -3.25
N LEU A 35 22.49 -0.03 -3.16
CA LEU A 35 23.19 -0.99 -2.32
C LEU A 35 24.57 -1.34 -2.91
N PRO A 36 25.62 -1.46 -2.07
CA PRO A 36 26.94 -1.89 -2.54
C PRO A 36 26.91 -3.27 -3.21
N GLN A 37 27.74 -3.43 -4.23
CA GLN A 37 27.96 -4.74 -4.85
C GLN A 37 28.73 -5.65 -3.87
N GLY A 38 28.43 -6.96 -3.92
CA GLY A 38 29.09 -7.97 -3.06
C GLY A 38 28.48 -8.11 -1.66
N LEU A 39 27.29 -7.55 -1.42
CA LEU A 39 26.54 -7.78 -0.19
C LEU A 39 26.28 -9.28 0.04
N PRO A 40 26.33 -9.76 1.30
CA PRO A 40 25.97 -11.13 1.63
C PRO A 40 24.55 -11.46 1.18
N GLY A 41 24.34 -12.67 0.66
CA GLY A 41 23.02 -13.12 0.20
C GLY A 41 21.93 -13.00 1.27
N LEU A 42 22.28 -13.20 2.55
CA LEU A 42 21.35 -13.02 3.67
C LEU A 42 20.81 -11.58 3.77
N VAL A 43 21.64 -10.57 3.52
CA VAL A 43 21.21 -9.16 3.55
C VAL A 43 20.22 -8.90 2.42
N LEU A 44 20.50 -9.43 1.22
CA LEU A 44 19.60 -9.32 0.08
C LEU A 44 18.26 -10.02 0.35
N ILE A 45 18.28 -11.21 0.95
CA ILE A 45 17.06 -11.94 1.33
C ILE A 45 16.21 -11.10 2.31
N LEU A 46 16.83 -10.58 3.38
CA LEU A 46 16.13 -9.73 4.35
C LEU A 46 15.56 -8.47 3.68
N PHE A 47 16.34 -7.84 2.80
CA PHE A 47 15.91 -6.70 2.02
C PHE A 47 14.66 -7.03 1.18
N PHE A 48 14.66 -8.13 0.44
CA PHE A 48 13.51 -8.52 -0.39
C PHE A 48 12.28 -8.92 0.44
N ILE A 49 12.46 -9.51 1.63
CA ILE A 49 11.34 -9.75 2.56
C ILE A 49 10.71 -8.42 3.00
N VAL A 50 11.53 -7.46 3.44
CA VAL A 50 11.04 -6.14 3.87
C VAL A 50 10.44 -5.36 2.70
N ALA A 51 11.06 -5.39 1.53
CA ALA A 51 10.51 -4.77 0.33
C ALA A 51 9.18 -5.41 -0.10
N GLY A 52 9.09 -6.75 -0.03
CA GLY A 52 7.89 -7.51 -0.37
C GLY A 52 6.75 -7.36 0.64
N MET A 53 7.05 -7.08 1.92
CA MET A 53 6.03 -6.90 2.97
C MET A 53 5.73 -5.44 3.29
N GLY A 54 6.66 -4.52 3.03
CA GLY A 54 6.57 -3.14 3.50
C GLY A 54 5.50 -2.30 2.81
N TRP A 55 5.05 -2.68 1.61
CA TRP A 55 3.91 -2.02 0.94
C TRP A 55 2.60 -2.18 1.71
N THR A 56 2.52 -3.13 2.65
CA THR A 56 1.33 -3.30 3.51
C THR A 56 1.11 -2.10 4.43
N LEU A 57 2.17 -1.41 4.85
CA LEU A 57 2.10 -0.25 5.73
C LEU A 57 1.26 0.89 5.14
N PRO A 58 1.50 1.36 3.90
CA PRO A 58 0.62 2.36 3.28
C PRO A 58 -0.74 1.78 2.86
N ALA A 59 -0.85 0.48 2.58
CA ALA A 59 -2.11 -0.15 2.17
C ALA A 59 -3.15 -0.25 3.31
N MET A 60 -2.72 -0.55 4.54
CA MET A 60 -3.63 -0.70 5.69
C MET A 60 -4.56 0.50 5.96
N PRO A 61 -4.06 1.75 6.11
CA PRO A 61 -4.93 2.90 6.36
C PRO A 61 -5.87 3.19 5.17
N LEU A 62 -5.40 2.97 3.94
CA LEU A 62 -6.21 3.08 2.72
C LEU A 62 -7.37 2.08 2.74
N ILE A 63 -7.10 0.82 3.06
CA ILE A 63 -8.12 -0.23 3.16
C ILE A 63 -9.12 0.11 4.27
N LYS A 64 -8.65 0.54 5.44
CA LYS A 64 -9.53 0.93 6.56
C LYS A 64 -10.46 2.09 6.17
N TRP A 65 -9.96 3.06 5.42
CA TRP A 65 -10.76 4.17 4.90
C TRP A 65 -11.83 3.70 3.88
N MET A 66 -11.47 2.80 2.98
CA MET A 66 -12.41 2.22 2.01
C MET A 66 -13.49 1.35 2.67
N ALA A 67 -13.13 0.63 3.73
CA ALA A 67 -14.01 -0.30 4.43
C ALA A 67 -15.02 0.40 5.36
N ARG A 68 -14.79 1.68 5.71
CA ARG A 68 -15.70 2.45 6.57
C ARG A 68 -17.13 2.40 6.02
N PRO A 69 -18.15 2.03 6.80
CA PRO A 69 -19.56 2.06 6.36
C PRO A 69 -20.08 3.48 6.19
N ASP A 70 -21.11 3.66 5.36
CA ASP A 70 -21.81 4.94 5.26
C ASP A 70 -22.75 5.15 6.47
N PRO A 71 -22.90 6.39 7.00
CA PRO A 71 -23.65 6.67 8.23
C PRO A 71 -25.14 6.30 8.18
N SER A 72 -25.71 6.17 6.99
CA SER A 72 -27.12 5.88 6.73
C SER A 72 -27.42 4.40 6.50
N ALA A 73 -26.44 3.50 6.69
CA ALA A 73 -26.70 2.05 6.69
C ALA A 73 -27.39 1.67 8.03
N PRO A 74 -28.65 1.22 8.03
CA PRO A 74 -29.30 0.70 9.23
C PRO A 74 -28.50 -0.50 9.74
N GLY A 75 -28.35 -0.59 11.07
CA GLY A 75 -27.46 -1.54 11.74
C GLY A 75 -27.57 -2.99 11.26
N ARG A 76 -26.41 -3.63 11.15
CA ARG A 76 -26.22 -5.07 11.30
C ARG A 76 -25.19 -5.29 12.39
#